data_AF-A0A0B8PM18-F1
#
_entry.id   AF-A0A0B8PM18-F1
#
_cell.length_a   1.000
_cell.length_b   1.000
_cell.length_c   1.000
_cell.angle_alpha   90.00
_cell.angle_beta   90.00
_cell.angle_gamma   90.00
#
_symmetry.space_group_name_H-M   'P 1'
#
loop_
_entity.id
_entity.type
_entity.pdbx_description
1 polymer ?
#
loop_
_entity_poly.entity_id
_entity_poly.type
_entity_poly.pdbx_seq_one_letter_code
_entity_poly.pdbx_strand_id
1 'polypeptide(L)'
;MSNDQLLIVALLGVTIVLFLWGRWRHDIVALGALLTSVFVGLVPAQQAFSSFSHPAVVTVASVLVLGYGLFRSGAVDIVAKHILPSSAGPTLNITILIFLAATLSGFMNNVGALALLMPIAIQLAAKTICHPDKC
;
A
#
# COMPACT_ATOMS: atom_id res chain seq x y z
N MET A 1 18.15 -29.26 11.09
CA MET A 1 17.17 -28.68 10.15
C MET A 1 16.60 -29.81 9.33
N SER A 2 15.27 -29.98 9.31
CA SER A 2 14.65 -30.89 8.34
C SER A 2 14.98 -30.40 6.92
N ASN A 3 15.14 -31.32 5.95
CA ASN A 3 15.42 -30.96 4.56
C ASN A 3 14.38 -29.97 4.02
N ASP A 4 13.12 -30.13 4.43
CA ASP A 4 12.01 -29.27 4.05
C ASP A 4 12.15 -27.84 4.61
N GLN A 5 12.63 -27.71 5.86
CA GLN A 5 12.88 -26.41 6.47
C GLN A 5 13.99 -25.65 5.74
N LEU A 6 15.04 -26.36 5.31
CA LEU A 6 16.14 -25.76 4.57
C LEU A 6 15.67 -25.27 3.19
N LEU A 7 14.83 -26.05 2.51
CA LEU A 7 14.23 -25.66 1.23
C LEU A 7 13.31 -24.44 1.36
N ILE A 8 12.48 -24.36 2.40
CA ILE A 8 11.62 -23.20 2.67
C ILE A 8 12.46 -21.94 2.90
N VAL A 9 13.48 -22.02 3.76
CA VAL A 9 14.35 -20.87 4.06
C VAL A 9 15.12 -20.43 2.82
N ALA A 10 15.63 -21.38 2.03
CA ALA A 10 16.31 -21.08 0.77
C ALA A 10 15.38 -20.38 -0.23
N LEU A 11 14.15 -20.89 -0.43
CA LEU A 11 13.15 -20.28 -1.29
C LEU A 11 12.82 -18.85 -0.85
N LEU A 12 12.61 -18.65 0.45
CA LEU A 12 12.27 -17.36 1.03
C LEU A 12 13.43 -16.37 0.87
N GLY A 13 14.66 -16.80 1.14
CA GLY A 13 15.87 -16.00 0.92
C GLY A 13 16.04 -15.59 -0.54
N VAL A 14 15.90 -16.53 -1.48
CA VAL A 14 15.96 -16.25 -2.92
C VAL A 14 14.87 -15.24 -3.33
N THR A 15 13.64 -15.43 -2.86
CA THR A 15 12.53 -14.52 -3.18
C THR A 15 12.78 -13.10 -2.69
N ILE A 16 13.30 -12.94 -1.46
CA ILE A 16 13.68 -11.63 -0.90
C ILE A 16 14.78 -10.99 -1.75
N VAL A 17 15.82 -11.74 -2.12
CA VAL A 17 16.92 -11.23 -2.95
C VAL A 17 16.39 -10.78 -4.32
N LEU A 18 15.49 -11.54 -4.94
CA LEU A 18 14.87 -11.15 -6.21
C LEU A 18 14.01 -9.88 -6.09
N PHE A 19 13.28 -9.72 -4.98
CA PHE A 19 12.54 -8.48 -4.72
C PHE A 19 13.47 -7.27 -4.54
N LEU A 20 14.58 -7.43 -3.82
CA LEU A 20 15.56 -6.35 -3.62
C LEU A 20 16.33 -5.99 -4.90
N TRP A 21 16.59 -6.96 -5.78
CA TRP A 21 17.28 -6.71 -7.05
C TRP A 21 16.45 -5.79 -7.97
N GLY A 22 15.12 -5.82 -7.86
CA GLY A 22 14.23 -4.87 -8.54
C GLY A 22 14.24 -4.91 -10.07
N ARG A 23 14.95 -5.86 -10.69
CA ARG A 23 15.11 -5.95 -12.15
C ARG A 23 13.87 -6.50 -12.85
N TRP A 24 13.04 -7.28 -12.13
CA TRP A 24 11.83 -7.91 -12.63
C TRP A 24 10.61 -7.30 -11.93
N ARG A 25 9.45 -7.28 -12.61
CA ARG A 25 8.19 -6.90 -11.95
C ARG A 25 7.95 -7.83 -10.76
N HIS A 26 7.64 -7.24 -9.60
CA HIS A 26 7.37 -7.96 -8.36
C HIS A 26 6.33 -9.08 -8.53
N ASP A 27 5.30 -8.85 -9.36
CA ASP A 27 4.28 -9.85 -9.68
C ASP A 27 4.87 -11.14 -10.29
N ILE A 28 5.85 -11.00 -11.19
CA ILE A 28 6.48 -12.12 -11.88
C ILE A 28 7.34 -12.92 -10.89
N VAL A 29 8.06 -12.21 -10.01
CA VAL A 29 8.86 -12.85 -8.95
C VAL A 29 7.96 -13.61 -7.98
N ALA A 30 6.83 -13.03 -7.57
CA ALA A 30 5.87 -13.67 -6.67
C ALA A 30 5.25 -14.93 -7.30
N LEU A 31 4.83 -14.87 -8.56
CA LEU A 31 4.30 -16.03 -9.29
C LEU A 31 5.38 -17.11 -9.49
N GLY A 32 6.62 -16.71 -9.78
CA GLY A 32 7.75 -17.63 -9.90
C GLY A 32 8.05 -18.36 -8.58
N ALA A 33 8.03 -17.65 -7.45
CA ALA A 33 8.21 -18.24 -6.13
C ALA A 33 7.07 -19.23 -5.78
N LEU A 34 5.82 -18.88 -6.12
CA LEU A 34 4.67 -19.77 -5.95
C LEU A 34 4.79 -21.04 -6.79
N LEU A 35 5.17 -20.92 -8.07
CA LEU A 35 5.36 -22.09 -8.93
C LEU A 35 6.50 -22.97 -8.40
N THR A 36 7.61 -22.36 -8.00
CA THR A 36 8.77 -23.08 -7.45
C THR A 36 8.40 -23.84 -6.16
N SER A 37 7.59 -23.25 -5.27
CA SER A 37 7.16 -23.93 -4.04
C SER A 37 6.28 -25.16 -4.30
N VAL A 38 5.44 -25.11 -5.34
CA VAL A 38 4.64 -26.27 -5.78
C VAL A 38 5.50 -27.33 -6.45
N PHE A 39 6.45 -26.94 -7.32
CA PHE A 39 7.36 -27.88 -7.99
C PHE A 39 8.29 -28.62 -7.03
N VAL A 40 8.76 -27.94 -5.97
CA VAL A 40 9.59 -28.55 -4.92
C VAL A 40 8.76 -29.47 -3.99
N GLY A 41 7.43 -29.45 -4.10
CA GLY A 41 6.54 -30.28 -3.29
C GLY A 41 6.32 -29.75 -1.87
N LEU A 42 6.73 -28.51 -1.59
CA LEU A 42 6.54 -27.86 -0.28
C LEU A 42 5.07 -27.52 -0.02
N VAL A 43 4.32 -27.21 -1.08
CA VAL A 43 2.91 -26.81 -1.01
C VAL A 43 2.10 -27.63 -2.02
N PRO A 44 1.01 -28.32 -1.59
CA PRO A 44 0.10 -28.98 -2.51
C PRO A 44 -0.49 -28.00 -3.53
N ALA A 45 -0.57 -28.40 -4.81
CA ALA A 45 -1.11 -27.55 -5.87
C ALA A 45 -2.53 -27.03 -5.58
N GLN A 46 -3.35 -27.81 -4.88
CA GLN A 46 -4.70 -27.40 -4.47
C GLN A 46 -4.68 -26.27 -3.43
N GLN A 47 -3.64 -26.16 -2.62
CA GLN A 47 -3.49 -25.15 -1.58
C GLN A 47 -2.69 -23.94 -2.03
N ALA A 48 -2.01 -24.00 -3.19
CA ALA A 48 -1.19 -22.91 -3.71
C ALA A 48 -1.97 -21.58 -3.85
N PHE A 49 -3.25 -21.65 -4.22
CA PHE A 49 -4.10 -20.46 -4.39
C PHE A 49 -4.94 -20.12 -3.15
N SER A 50 -4.84 -20.89 -2.06
CA SER A 50 -5.64 -20.65 -0.84
C SER A 50 -5.41 -19.26 -0.23
N SER A 51 -4.22 -18.69 -0.42
CA SER A 51 -3.88 -17.33 0.03
C SER A 51 -4.70 -16.24 -0.67
N PHE A 52 -5.21 -16.46 -1.88
CA PHE A 52 -6.05 -15.47 -2.57
C PHE A 52 -7.44 -15.32 -1.94
N SER A 53 -7.95 -16.39 -1.32
CA SER A 53 -9.22 -16.37 -0.58
C SER A 53 -9.08 -15.86 0.85
N HIS A 54 -7.88 -15.42 1.24
CA HIS A 54 -7.65 -14.94 2.59
C HIS A 54 -8.36 -13.59 2.82
N PRO A 55 -9.10 -13.40 3.93
CA PRO A 55 -9.82 -12.15 4.20
C PRO A 55 -8.96 -10.89 4.11
N ALA A 56 -7.66 -11.00 4.41
CA ALA A 56 -6.70 -9.90 4.25
C ALA A 56 -6.59 -9.42 2.79
N VAL A 57 -6.51 -10.34 1.83
CA VAL A 57 -6.41 -10.01 0.40
C VAL A 57 -7.70 -9.34 -0.08
N VAL A 58 -8.85 -9.90 0.31
CA VAL A 58 -10.18 -9.35 -0.03
C VAL A 58 -10.35 -7.95 0.56
N THR A 59 -9.90 -7.71 1.79
CA THR A 59 -9.94 -6.40 2.44
C THR A 59 -9.09 -5.38 1.69
N VAL A 60 -7.85 -5.71 1.32
CA VAL A 60 -6.97 -4.81 0.56
C VAL A 60 -7.60 -4.47 -0.79
N ALA A 61 -8.13 -5.46 -1.51
CA ALA A 61 -8.79 -5.24 -2.79
C ALA A 61 -10.00 -4.30 -2.66
N SER A 62 -10.87 -4.56 -1.67
CA SER A 62 -12.07 -3.75 -1.41
C SER A 62 -11.71 -2.30 -1.10
N VAL A 63 -10.69 -2.10 -0.27
CA VAL A 63 -10.21 -0.79 0.14
C VAL A 63 -9.56 -0.04 -1.03
N LEU A 64 -8.85 -0.72 -1.93
CA LEU A 64 -8.32 -0.12 -3.15
C LEU A 64 -9.45 0.37 -4.07
N VAL A 65 -10.49 -0.45 -4.25
CA VAL A 65 -11.68 -0.11 -5.06
C VAL A 65 -12.43 1.06 -4.44
N LEU A 66 -12.64 1.05 -3.13
CA LEU A 66 -13.27 2.17 -2.40
C LEU A 66 -12.44 3.45 -2.53
N GLY A 67 -11.12 3.37 -2.37
CA GLY A 67 -10.22 4.51 -2.54
C GLY A 67 -10.30 5.12 -3.94
N TYR A 68 -10.28 4.27 -4.97
CA TYR A 68 -10.44 4.70 -6.36
C TYR A 68 -11.84 5.31 -6.62
N GLY A 69 -12.89 4.73 -6.05
CA GLY A 69 -14.25 5.27 -6.13
C GLY A 69 -14.38 6.65 -5.50
N LEU A 70 -13.76 6.85 -4.34
CA LEU A 70 -13.74 8.14 -3.62
C LEU A 70 -12.94 9.22 -4.38
N PHE A 71 -11.87 8.81 -5.06
CA PHE A 71 -11.11 9.67 -5.95
C PHE A 71 -11.96 10.10 -7.16
N ARG A 72 -12.59 9.14 -7.86
CA ARG A 72 -13.40 9.42 -9.04
C ARG A 72 -14.65 10.24 -8.74
N SER A 73 -15.20 10.13 -7.53
CA SER A 73 -16.38 10.91 -7.11
C SER A 73 -16.05 12.35 -6.72
N GLY A 74 -14.77 12.71 -6.57
CA GLY A 74 -14.34 14.04 -6.11
C GLY A 74 -14.66 14.32 -4.63
N ALA A 75 -15.16 13.33 -3.88
CA ALA A 75 -15.44 13.47 -2.45
C ALA A 75 -14.17 13.82 -1.67
N VAL A 76 -13.03 13.29 -2.09
CA VAL A 76 -11.71 13.60 -1.52
C VAL A 76 -11.38 15.10 -1.63
N ASP A 77 -11.72 15.75 -2.75
CA ASP A 77 -11.45 17.18 -2.95
C ASP A 77 -12.37 18.07 -2.12
N ILE A 78 -13.62 17.65 -1.92
CA ILE A 78 -14.59 18.34 -1.05
C ILE A 78 -14.12 18.29 0.40
N VAL A 79 -13.72 17.09 0.85
CA VAL A 79 -13.20 16.87 2.21
C VAL A 79 -11.90 17.64 2.43
N ALA A 80 -10.98 17.62 1.46
CA ALA A 80 -9.74 18.38 1.53
C ALA A 80 -10.00 19.90 1.66
N LYS A 81 -10.93 20.46 0.88
CA LYS A 81 -11.29 21.88 0.99
C LYS A 81 -11.94 22.25 2.33
N HIS A 82 -12.63 21.31 2.98
CA HIS A 82 -13.30 21.55 4.25
C HIS A 82 -12.36 21.38 5.46
N ILE A 83 -11.43 20.43 5.38
CA ILE A 83 -10.50 20.10 6.47
C ILE A 83 -9.26 21.01 6.46
N LEU A 84 -8.84 21.52 5.30
CA LEU A 84 -7.70 22.42 5.20
C LEU A 84 -8.16 23.88 5.19
N PRO A 85 -8.07 24.60 6.32
CA PRO A 85 -8.31 26.04 6.32
C PRO A 85 -7.27 26.75 5.45
N SER A 86 -7.74 27.55 4.50
CA SER A 86 -6.91 28.32 3.56
C SER A 86 -5.93 29.30 4.23
N SER A 87 -6.08 29.54 5.53
CA SER A 87 -5.29 30.49 6.34
C SER A 87 -4.26 29.83 7.26
N ALA A 88 -4.15 28.50 7.30
CA ALA A 88 -3.20 27.80 8.17
C ALA A 88 -1.80 27.68 7.54
N GLY A 89 -0.76 27.89 8.36
CA GLY A 89 0.63 27.72 7.95
C GLY A 89 0.98 26.27 7.57
N PRO A 90 2.09 26.03 6.85
CA PRO A 90 2.47 24.71 6.33
C PRO A 90 2.54 23.62 7.41
N THR A 91 3.00 23.96 8.60
CA THR A 91 3.14 23.04 9.75
C THR A 91 1.79 22.53 10.25
N LEU A 92 0.80 23.42 10.40
CA LEU A 92 -0.52 23.05 10.90
C LEU A 92 -1.29 22.15 9.92
N ASN A 93 -1.18 22.41 8.62
CA ASN A 93 -1.78 21.58 7.57
C ASN A 93 -1.20 20.16 7.56
N ILE A 94 0.12 20.02 7.72
CA ILE A 94 0.79 18.72 7.83
C ILE A 94 0.33 17.99 9.11
N THR A 95 0.24 18.68 10.25
CA THR A 95 -0.24 18.08 11.51
C THR A 95 -1.67 17.56 11.39
N ILE A 96 -2.58 18.31 10.78
CA ILE A 96 -3.97 17.89 10.55
C ILE A 96 -4.01 16.66 9.64
N LEU A 97 -3.21 16.66 8.57
CA LEU A 97 -3.14 15.53 7.64
C LEU A 97 -2.61 14.26 8.33
N ILE A 98 -1.57 14.37 9.15
CA ILE A 98 -0.99 13.25 9.92
C ILE A 98 -2.00 12.74 10.95
N PHE A 99 -2.71 13.63 11.65
CA PHE A 99 -3.72 13.25 12.62
C PHE A 99 -4.89 12.51 11.96
N LEU A 100 -5.38 13.03 10.82
CA LEU A 100 -6.39 12.37 10.01
C LEU A 100 -5.89 11.01 9.52
N ALA A 101 -4.64 10.91 9.05
CA ALA A 101 -4.01 9.67 8.64
C ALA A 101 -3.96 8.64 9.76
N ALA A 102 -3.48 9.03 10.93
CA ALA A 102 -3.38 8.15 12.10
C ALA A 102 -4.76 7.66 12.54
N THR A 103 -5.77 8.54 12.51
CA THR A 103 -7.14 8.18 12.88
C THR A 103 -7.72 7.20 11.86
N LEU A 104 -7.63 7.49 10.55
CA LEU A 104 -8.11 6.59 9.49
C LEU A 104 -7.37 5.25 9.49
N SER A 105 -6.06 5.25 9.72
CA SER A 105 -5.21 4.05 9.80
C SER A 105 -5.52 3.18 11.02
N GLY A 106 -6.16 3.74 12.05
CA GLY A 106 -6.67 2.97 13.19
C GLY A 106 -7.96 2.20 12.88
N PHE A 107 -8.75 2.66 11.90
CA PHE A 107 -9.99 2.01 11.46
C PHE A 107 -9.84 1.19 10.18
N MET A 108 -8.87 1.53 9.31
CA MET A 108 -8.63 0.90 8.01
C MET A 108 -7.19 0.37 7.91
N ASN A 109 -6.95 -0.58 7.00
CA ASN A 109 -5.59 -1.05 6.68
C ASN A 109 -4.74 0.12 6.12
N ASN A 110 -3.45 0.16 6.45
CA ASN A 110 -2.48 1.21 6.07
C ASN A 110 -2.50 1.54 4.57
N VAL A 111 -2.73 0.53 3.71
CA VAL A 111 -2.82 0.71 2.25
C VAL A 111 -4.02 1.58 1.85
N GLY A 112 -5.15 1.45 2.55
CA GLY A 112 -6.34 2.25 2.31
C GLY A 112 -6.23 3.69 2.73
N ALA A 113 -5.71 3.88 3.94
CA ALA A 113 -5.42 5.22 4.44
C ALA A 113 -4.46 5.95 3.48
N LEU A 114 -3.41 5.28 3.02
CA LEU A 114 -2.48 5.83 2.03
C LEU A 114 -3.17 6.18 0.70
N ALA A 115 -3.99 5.28 0.15
CA ALA A 115 -4.68 5.51 -1.12
C ALA A 115 -5.61 6.74 -1.07
N LEU A 116 -6.25 6.98 0.08
CA LEU A 116 -7.15 8.13 0.28
C LEU A 116 -6.40 9.45 0.51
N LEU A 117 -5.27 9.41 1.21
CA LEU A 117 -4.56 10.59 1.68
C LEU A 117 -3.44 11.05 0.75
N MET A 118 -2.87 10.16 -0.06
CA MET A 118 -1.85 10.49 -1.06
C MET A 118 -2.25 11.66 -1.98
N PRO A 119 -3.44 11.69 -2.61
CA PRO A 119 -3.82 12.83 -3.45
C PRO A 119 -3.94 14.14 -2.66
N ILE A 120 -4.46 14.09 -1.44
CA ILE A 120 -4.56 15.28 -0.56
C ILE A 120 -3.14 15.78 -0.20
N ALA A 121 -2.24 14.86 0.12
CA ALA A 121 -0.84 15.16 0.42
C ALA A 121 -0.13 15.82 -0.77
N ILE A 122 -0.35 15.32 -2.00
CA ILE A 122 0.22 15.90 -3.23
C ILE A 122 -0.34 17.30 -3.48
N GLN A 123 -1.65 17.52 -3.30
CA GLN A 123 -2.27 18.84 -3.45
C GLN A 123 -1.76 19.86 -2.40
N LEU A 124 -1.57 19.40 -1.16
CA LEU A 124 -0.95 20.18 -0.10
C LEU A 124 0.49 20.56 -0.44
N ALA A 125 1.30 19.58 -0.85
CA ALA A 125 2.68 19.81 -1.26
C ALA A 125 2.76 20.81 -2.41
N ALA A 126 1.90 20.68 -3.43
CA ALA A 126 1.84 21.63 -4.54
C ALA A 126 1.51 23.06 -4.09
N LYS A 127 0.65 23.24 -3.08
CA LYS A 127 0.32 24.56 -2.51
C LYS A 127 1.44 25.14 -1.63
N THR A 128 2.12 24.32 -0.84
CA THR A 128 3.17 24.79 0.09
C THR A 128 4.53 24.99 -0.57
N ILE A 129 4.82 24.31 -1.68
CA ILE A 129 6.05 24.52 -2.47
C ILE A 129 6.06 25.92 -3.14
N CYS A 130 4.89 26.52 -3.40
CA CYS A 130 4.76 27.94 -3.77
C CYS A 130 4.68 28.83 -2.51
N HIS A 131 5.81 29.04 -1.85
CA HIS A 131 5.91 30.02 -0.76
C HIS A 131 6.05 31.44 -1.36
N PRO A 132 5.16 32.41 -1.04
CA PRO A 132 5.15 33.74 -1.69
C PRO A 132 6.33 34.66 -1.32
N ASP A 133 7.24 34.21 -0.44
CA ASP A 133 8.40 34.95 0.07
C ASP A 133 9.72 34.58 -0.62
N LYS A 134 9.71 33.62 -1.57
CA LYS A 134 10.91 33.17 -2.32
C LYS A 134 10.71 33.02 -3.83
N CYS A 135 9.71 33.69 -4.41
CA CYS A 135 9.64 33.92 -5.86
C CYS A 135 10.16 35.32 -6.19
#